data_AF-A0A966WSC2-F1
#
_entry.id   AF-A0A966WSC2-F1
#
_cell.length_a   1.000
_cell.length_b   1.000
_cell.length_c   1.000
_cell.angle_alpha   90.00
_cell.angle_beta   90.00
_cell.angle_gamma   90.00
#
_symmetry.space_group_name_H-M   'P 1'
#
loop_
_entity.id
_entity.type
_entity.pdbx_description
1 polymer ?
#
loop_
_entity_poly.entity_id
_entity_poly.type
_entity_poly.pdbx_seq_one_letter_code
_entity_poly.pdbx_strand_id
1 'polypeptide(L)'
;NCWGFQAGTFLSNLDEAWRDFFAARGQEEKAEFYLPAAVDGLMRRRAARVRVLPTADSWFGVTYREDKPRVQAALAKLVRRGIYPSPL
;
A
#
# COMPACT_ATOMS: atom_id res chain seq x y z
N ASN A 1 -1.55 2.62 -2.43
CA ASN A 1 -0.21 2.94 -1.85
C ASN A 1 0.69 1.73 -1.98
N CYS A 2 1.88 1.90 -2.55
CA CYS A 2 2.93 0.89 -2.55
C CYS A 2 4.04 1.38 -1.64
N TRP A 3 4.52 0.51 -0.75
CA TRP A 3 5.49 0.88 0.27
C TRP A 3 6.73 -0.02 0.19
N GLY A 4 7.89 0.57 0.44
CA GLY A 4 9.13 -0.15 0.68
C GLY A 4 9.61 0.15 2.10
N PHE A 5 9.95 -0.90 2.86
CA PHE A 5 10.37 -0.78 4.25
C PHE A 5 11.72 -1.48 4.47
N GLN A 6 12.52 -0.91 5.37
CA GLN A 6 13.73 -1.58 5.86
C GLN A 6 13.32 -2.59 6.94
N ALA A 7 13.65 -3.87 6.75
CA ALA A 7 13.19 -4.94 7.65
C ALA A 7 13.65 -4.80 9.11
N GLY A 8 14.73 -4.06 9.39
CA GLY A 8 15.21 -3.85 10.76
C GLY A 8 14.30 -2.91 11.57
N THR A 9 14.79 -1.70 11.84
CA THR A 9 14.17 -0.72 12.76
C THR A 9 12.69 -0.45 12.49
N PHE A 10 12.25 -0.47 11.23
CA PHE A 10 10.85 -0.22 10.91
C PHE A 10 9.91 -1.33 11.41
N LEU A 11 10.28 -2.61 11.25
CA LEU A 11 9.41 -3.71 11.71
C LEU A 11 9.30 -3.74 13.23
N SER A 12 10.37 -3.41 13.96
CA SER A 12 10.32 -3.28 15.43
C SER A 12 9.37 -2.16 15.88
N ASN A 13 9.47 -0.99 15.25
CA ASN A 13 8.56 0.13 15.52
C ASN A 13 7.10 -0.18 15.15
N LEU A 14 6.89 -0.95 14.09
CA LEU A 14 5.56 -1.39 13.67
C LEU A 14 4.97 -2.41 14.65
N ASP A 15 5.77 -3.35 15.17
CA ASP A 15 5.34 -4.31 16.20
C ASP A 15 4.93 -3.60 17.49
N GLU A 16 5.69 -2.61 17.93
CA GLU A 16 5.33 -1.78 19.09
C GLU A 16 3.99 -1.05 18.85
N ALA A 17 3.84 -0.39 17.70
CA ALA A 17 2.60 0.30 17.34
C ALA A 17 1.40 -0.67 17.22
N TRP A 18 1.64 -1.89 16.77
CA TRP A 18 0.63 -2.95 16.70
C TRP A 18 0.19 -3.41 18.09
N ARG A 19 1.12 -3.61 19.02
CA ARG A 19 0.81 -3.97 20.41
C ARG A 19 0.00 -2.89 21.11
N ASP A 20 0.39 -1.63 20.94
CA ASP A 20 -0.34 -0.48 21.48
C ASP A 20 -1.77 -0.42 20.93
N PHE A 21 -1.93 -0.60 19.63
CA PHE A 21 -3.25 -0.65 19.00
C PHE A 21 -4.10 -1.79 19.54
N PHE A 22 -3.53 -3.00 19.66
CA PHE A 22 -4.24 -4.17 20.14
C PHE A 22 -4.66 -4.00 21.61
N ALA A 23 -3.80 -3.45 22.46
CA ALA A 23 -4.14 -3.16 23.85
C ALA A 23 -5.28 -2.14 23.97
N ALA A 24 -5.30 -1.13 23.09
CA ALA A 24 -6.30 -0.08 23.12
C ALA A 24 -7.66 -0.48 22.49
N ARG A 25 -7.64 -1.25 21.39
CA ARG A 25 -8.81 -1.46 20.52
C ARG A 25 -9.05 -2.90 20.11
N GLY A 26 -8.27 -3.86 20.61
CA GLY A 26 -8.32 -5.26 20.17
C GLY A 26 -9.63 -6.01 20.48
N GLN A 27 -10.50 -5.44 21.32
CA GLN A 27 -11.82 -6.00 21.62
C GLN A 27 -12.94 -5.42 20.71
N GLU A 28 -12.64 -4.39 19.91
CA GLU A 28 -13.61 -3.81 19.00
C GLU A 28 -13.68 -4.65 17.71
N GLU A 29 -14.86 -5.19 17.40
CA GLU A 29 -15.07 -6.10 16.25
C GLU A 29 -14.67 -5.49 14.90
N LYS A 30 -14.74 -4.15 14.78
CA LYS A 30 -14.44 -3.41 13.55
C LYS A 30 -13.14 -2.60 13.65
N ALA A 31 -12.29 -2.87 14.64
CA ALA A 31 -11.01 -2.20 14.73
C ALA A 31 -10.10 -2.61 13.56
N GLU A 32 -9.60 -1.61 12.83
CA GLU A 32 -8.67 -1.81 11.72
C GLU A 32 -7.35 -1.09 12.01
N PHE A 33 -6.24 -1.81 11.85
CA PHE A 33 -4.90 -1.24 11.94
C PHE A 33 -4.40 -0.85 10.55
N TYR A 34 -4.61 0.41 10.19
CA TYR A 34 -4.18 0.91 8.89
C TYR A 34 -2.69 1.21 8.87
N LEU A 35 -1.97 0.55 7.95
CA LEU A 35 -0.55 0.82 7.71
C LEU A 35 -0.22 2.32 7.49
N PRO A 36 -1.00 3.10 6.71
CA PRO A 36 -0.75 4.54 6.59
C PRO A 36 -0.81 5.29 7.91
N ALA A 37 -1.75 4.95 8.79
CA ALA A 37 -1.89 5.59 10.10
C ALA A 37 -0.73 5.22 11.04
N ALA A 38 -0.29 3.96 11.00
CA ALA A 38 0.88 3.50 11.75
C ALA A 38 2.16 4.24 11.31
N VAL A 39 2.41 4.31 9.99
CA VAL A 39 3.57 5.03 9.42
C VAL A 39 3.55 6.51 9.80
N ASP A 40 2.38 7.16 9.68
CA ASP A 40 2.19 8.56 10.05
C ASP A 40 2.42 8.81 11.56
N GLY A 41 1.98 7.89 12.42
CA GLY A 41 2.32 7.89 13.85
C GLY A 41 3.82 7.81 14.12
N LEU A 42 4.53 6.90 13.44
CA LEU A 42 5.99 6.76 13.56
C LEU A 42 6.74 8.00 13.03
N MET A 43 6.25 8.62 11.96
CA MET A 43 6.79 9.88 11.46
C MET A 43 6.63 11.02 12.47
N ARG A 44 5.43 11.18 13.07
CA ARG A 44 5.19 12.20 14.11
C ARG A 44 6.10 12.05 15.31
N ARG A 45 6.38 10.81 15.72
CA ARG A 45 7.29 10.47 16.84
C ARG A 45 8.77 10.53 16.44
N ARG A 46 9.09 10.90 15.20
CA ARG A 46 10.45 10.92 14.62
C ARG A 46 11.15 9.55 14.64
N ALA A 47 10.39 8.47 14.75
CA ALA A 47 10.88 7.09 14.72
C ALA A 47 11.01 6.52 13.31
N ALA A 48 10.43 7.18 12.30
CA ALA A 48 10.56 6.83 10.90
C ALA A 48 10.62 8.08 10.00
N ARG A 49 11.24 7.94 8.82
CA ARG A 49 11.23 8.94 7.75
C ARG A 49 10.72 8.30 6.47
N VAL A 50 9.73 8.92 5.85
CA VAL A 50 9.19 8.48 4.54
C VAL A 50 9.81 9.31 3.43
N ARG A 51 10.27 8.64 2.38
CA ARG A 51 10.66 9.26 1.11
C ARG A 51 9.65 8.85 0.05
N VAL A 52 9.02 9.84 -0.59
CA VAL A 52 8.14 9.61 -1.73
C VAL A 52 8.99 9.44 -2.98
N LEU A 53 8.80 8.32 -3.69
CA LEU A 53 9.47 8.03 -4.96
C LEU A 53 8.45 8.24 -6.09
N PRO A 54 8.65 9.24 -6.96
CA PRO A 54 7.77 9.45 -8.10
C PRO A 54 7.98 8.33 -9.14
N THR A 55 6.90 7.96 -9.83
CA THR A 55 6.93 7.08 -11.00
C THR A 55 6.22 7.74 -12.16
N ALA A 56 6.68 7.47 -13.38
CA ALA A 56 6.00 7.88 -14.61
C ALA A 56 4.83 6.95 -14.97
N ASP A 57 4.73 5.80 -14.31
CA ASP A 57 3.65 4.84 -14.52
C ASP A 57 2.33 5.32 -13.93
N SER A 58 1.25 4.94 -14.59
CA SER A 58 -0.10 5.21 -14.13
C SER A 58 -0.68 3.97 -13.46
N TRP A 59 -1.13 4.12 -12.22
CA TRP A 59 -1.88 3.07 -11.54
C TRP A 59 -3.29 2.96 -12.12
N PHE A 60 -3.75 1.73 -12.36
CA PHE A 60 -5.13 1.42 -12.70
C PHE A 60 -5.57 0.15 -11.99
N GLY A 61 -6.81 0.12 -11.56
CA GLY A 61 -7.43 -0.99 -10.84
C GLY A 61 -8.94 -0.92 -10.97
N VAL A 62 -9.61 -1.96 -10.48
CA VAL A 62 -11.07 -2.07 -10.48
C VAL A 62 -11.54 -1.76 -9.06
N THR A 63 -12.15 -0.60 -8.84
CA THR A 63 -12.79 -0.25 -7.56
C THR A 63 -14.28 -0.53 -7.63
N TYR A 64 -14.89 -0.23 -8.78
CA TYR A 64 -16.27 -0.61 -9.11
C TYR A 64 -16.30 -1.50 -10.34
N ARG A 65 -17.41 -2.21 -10.55
CA ARG A 65 -17.56 -3.14 -11.66
C ARG A 65 -17.39 -2.44 -13.02
N GLU A 66 -17.79 -1.18 -13.08
CA GLU A 66 -17.77 -0.30 -14.24
C GLU A 66 -16.33 0.09 -14.66
N ASP A 67 -15.33 -0.08 -13.79
CA ASP A 67 -13.92 0.16 -14.11
C ASP A 67 -13.32 -0.93 -15.00
N LYS A 68 -13.94 -2.12 -15.02
CA LYS A 68 -13.40 -3.31 -15.70
C LYS A 68 -13.08 -3.07 -17.18
N PRO A 69 -13.97 -2.47 -18.01
CA PRO A 69 -13.66 -2.22 -19.42
C PRO A 69 -12.43 -1.31 -19.61
N ARG A 70 -12.27 -0.30 -18.75
CA ARG A 70 -11.13 0.62 -18.77
C ARG A 70 -9.82 -0.11 -18.45
N VAL A 71 -9.82 -0.94 -17.42
CA VAL A 71 -8.64 -1.74 -17.02
C VAL A 71 -8.25 -2.75 -18.11
N GLN A 72 -9.23 -3.43 -18.72
CA GLN A 72 -8.98 -4.35 -19.83
C GLN A 72 -8.39 -3.63 -21.05
N ALA A 73 -8.91 -2.46 -21.40
CA ALA A 73 -8.38 -1.66 -22.49
C ALA A 73 -6.94 -1.18 -22.23
N ALA A 74 -6.62 -0.80 -20.98
CA ALA A 74 -5.27 -0.43 -20.58
C ALA A 74 -4.28 -1.59 -20.72
N LEU A 75 -4.63 -2.79 -20.22
CA LEU A 75 -3.80 -3.99 -20.36
C LEU A 75 -3.61 -4.38 -21.83
N ALA A 76 -4.68 -4.41 -22.63
CA ALA A 76 -4.59 -4.71 -24.06
C ALA A 76 -3.68 -3.73 -24.80
N LYS A 77 -3.68 -2.44 -24.42
CA LYS A 77 -2.76 -1.45 -24.98
C LYS A 77 -1.31 -1.76 -24.61
N LEU A 78 -1.02 -2.21 -23.39
CA LEU A 78 0.34 -2.58 -22.97
C LEU A 78 0.86 -3.82 -23.72
N VAL A 79 0.01 -4.83 -23.92
CA VAL A 79 0.31 -6.02 -24.74
C VAL A 79 0.57 -5.63 -26.20
N ARG A 80 -0.30 -4.83 -26.83
CA ARG A 80 -0.10 -4.35 -28.21
C ARG A 80 1.19 -3.55 -28.40
N ARG A 81 1.65 -2.88 -27.33
CA ARG A 81 2.94 -2.15 -27.31
C ARG A 81 4.14 -3.05 -27.07
N GLY A 82 3.95 -4.36 -26.88
CA GLY A 82 5.01 -5.33 -26.60
C GLY A 82 5.61 -5.21 -25.20
N ILE A 83 4.99 -4.45 -24.30
CA ILE A 83 5.49 -4.29 -22.92
C ILE A 83 5.29 -5.59 -22.12
N TYR A 84 4.24 -6.35 -22.43
CA TYR A 84 3.95 -7.64 -21.83
C TYR A 84 3.69 -8.70 -22.91
N PRO A 85 4.15 -9.96 -22.70
CA PRO A 85 3.84 -11.08 -23.58
C PRO A 85 2.37 -11.51 -23.47
N SER A 86 1.91 -12.28 -24.46
CA SER A 86 0.59 -12.92 -24.47
C SER A 86 0.70 -14.33 -25.05
N PRO A 87 0.37 -15.40 -24.28
CA PRO A 87 0.01 -15.35 -22.86
C PRO A 87 1.19 -14.85 -22.01
N LEU A 88 0.87 -14.32 -20.81
CA LEU A 88 1.86 -13.83 -19.85
C LEU A 88 2.85 -14.93 -19.43
#